data_AF-A0A517VKL1-F1
#
_entry.id   AF-A0A517VKL1-F1
#
_cell.length_a   1.000
_cell.length_b   1.000
_cell.length_c   1.000
_cell.angle_alpha   90.00
_cell.angle_beta   90.00
_cell.angle_gamma   90.00
#
_symmetry.space_group_name_H-M   'P 1'
#
loop_
_entity.id
_entity.type
_entity.pdbx_description
1 polymer ?
#
loop_
_entity_poly.entity_id
_entity_poly.type
_entity_poly.pdbx_seq_one_letter_code
_entity_poly.pdbx_strand_id
1 'polypeptide(L)'
;MSGGFLDENEYVERSAQPANELDITDLLFVSFNSRVVALNRDTGTLLWSWKSPKGRSNYLAILVDEEQLFVSIDGYTYCLDPITGREIWFNPLKGHGYGIPSLATANFNTGSAAAAELIARELHRQQRDAH
;
A
#
# COMPACT_ATOMS: atom_id res chain seq x y z
N MET A 1 27.29 -26.66 -52.49
CA MET A 1 28.27 -26.76 -51.39
C MET A 1 28.87 -25.38 -51.25
N SER A 2 28.83 -24.63 -50.15
CA SER A 2 28.51 -24.80 -48.72
C SER A 2 27.83 -23.50 -48.28
N GLY A 3 26.80 -23.49 -47.42
CA GLY A 3 26.96 -23.46 -45.95
C GLY A 3 27.85 -22.27 -45.57
N GLY A 4 27.35 -21.11 -45.15
CA GLY A 4 26.46 -20.91 -44.00
C GLY A 4 27.33 -20.49 -42.82
N PHE A 5 27.29 -19.21 -42.46
CA PHE A 5 27.63 -18.74 -41.11
C PHE A 5 26.99 -17.35 -40.98
N LEU A 6 25.81 -17.32 -40.36
CA LEU A 6 25.26 -16.10 -39.79
C LEU A 6 26.02 -15.88 -38.48
N ASP A 7 26.54 -14.67 -38.26
CA ASP A 7 27.21 -14.31 -37.01
C ASP A 7 26.21 -14.46 -35.84
N GLU A 8 26.43 -15.47 -34.99
CA GLU A 8 25.66 -15.76 -33.77
C GLU A 8 26.04 -14.82 -32.59
N ASN A 9 26.32 -13.53 -32.85
CA ASN A 9 26.77 -12.61 -31.81
C ASN A 9 25.94 -11.31 -31.71
N GLU A 10 24.65 -11.39 -32.01
CA GLU A 10 23.67 -10.35 -31.66
C GLU A 10 22.70 -10.84 -30.56
N TYR A 11 23.24 -11.57 -29.59
CA TYR A 11 22.52 -12.16 -28.46
C TYR A 11 23.06 -11.70 -27.10
N VAL A 12 23.41 -10.42 -26.91
CA VAL A 12 23.60 -9.89 -25.55
C VAL A 12 23.15 -8.43 -25.45
N GLU A 13 21.85 -8.19 -25.60
CA GLU A 13 21.16 -7.13 -24.86
C GLU A 13 19.77 -7.65 -24.49
N ARG A 14 19.74 -8.77 -23.75
CA ARG A 14 18.66 -8.94 -22.77
C ARG A 14 18.87 -7.84 -21.75
N SER A 15 18.22 -6.70 -22.00
CA SER A 15 17.95 -5.68 -20.99
C SER A 15 17.60 -6.41 -19.70
N ALA A 16 18.44 -6.26 -18.68
CA ALA A 16 18.12 -6.71 -17.35
C ALA A 16 16.72 -6.12 -17.02
N GLN A 17 15.71 -6.98 -16.96
CA GLN A 17 14.43 -6.59 -16.38
C GLN A 17 14.76 -5.99 -15.01
N PRO A 18 14.24 -4.80 -14.65
CA PRO A 18 14.40 -4.33 -13.29
C PRO A 18 13.90 -5.45 -12.38
N ALA A 19 14.72 -5.84 -11.41
CA ALA A 19 14.34 -6.83 -10.41
C ALA A 19 12.96 -6.42 -9.88
N ASN A 20 11.97 -7.32 -9.99
CA ASN A 20 10.56 -7.06 -9.73
C ASN A 20 10.38 -6.27 -8.42
N GLU A 21 10.22 -4.95 -8.51
CA GLU A 21 10.08 -4.06 -7.36
C GLU A 21 8.67 -4.27 -6.82
N LEU A 22 8.57 -4.65 -5.54
CA LEU A 22 7.26 -4.91 -4.91
C LEU A 22 6.45 -3.62 -4.88
N ASP A 23 5.22 -3.67 -5.39
CA ASP A 23 4.25 -2.59 -5.22
C ASP A 23 3.40 -2.83 -3.96
N ILE A 24 2.86 -1.77 -3.37
CA ILE A 24 1.96 -1.86 -2.22
C ILE A 24 0.71 -2.69 -2.54
N THR A 25 0.27 -2.72 -3.80
CA THR A 25 -0.86 -3.54 -4.23
C THR A 25 -0.57 -5.04 -4.22
N ASP A 26 0.71 -5.43 -4.21
CA ASP A 26 1.15 -6.82 -4.09
C ASP A 26 1.14 -7.31 -2.64
N LEU A 27 0.76 -6.45 -1.69
CA LEU A 27 0.86 -6.71 -0.25
C LEU A 27 -0.52 -6.88 0.39
N LEU A 28 -0.65 -7.92 1.21
CA LEU A 28 -1.73 -8.09 2.16
C LEU A 28 -1.20 -7.83 3.57
N PHE A 29 -1.75 -6.82 4.25
CA PHE A 29 -1.41 -6.52 5.64
C PHE A 29 -2.36 -7.21 6.61
N VAL A 30 -1.80 -7.86 7.62
CA VAL A 30 -2.57 -8.52 8.69
C VAL A 30 -2.05 -8.03 10.04
N SER A 31 -2.95 -7.56 10.91
CA SER A 31 -2.61 -7.06 12.24
C SER A 31 -3.23 -7.89 13.35
N PHE A 32 -2.42 -8.36 14.30
CA PHE A 32 -2.84 -9.16 15.45
C PHE A 32 -1.75 -9.16 16.53
N ASN A 33 -2.09 -9.33 17.81
CA ASN A 33 -1.13 -9.57 18.91
C ASN A 33 0.06 -8.57 18.93
N SER A 34 -0.25 -7.28 18.85
CA SER A 34 0.71 -6.18 18.76
C SER A 34 1.68 -6.25 17.57
N ARG A 35 1.31 -6.95 16.50
CA ARG A 35 2.11 -7.17 15.30
C ARG A 35 1.34 -6.77 14.05
N VAL A 36 2.07 -6.31 13.06
CA VAL A 36 1.63 -6.24 11.66
C VAL A 36 2.56 -7.11 10.83
N VAL A 37 2.00 -7.88 9.91
CA VAL A 37 2.74 -8.64 8.92
C VAL A 37 2.30 -8.25 7.53
N ALA A 38 3.24 -8.23 6.58
CA ALA A 38 2.91 -8.17 5.17
C ALA A 38 3.14 -9.54 4.55
N LEU A 39 2.11 -10.00 3.84
CA LEU A 39 2.16 -11.19 3.01
C LEU A 39 2.14 -10.76 1.55
N ASN A 40 2.78 -11.52 0.67
CA ASN A 40 2.49 -11.42 -0.75
C ASN A 40 1.00 -11.77 -0.96
N ARG A 41 0.26 -10.87 -1.59
CA ARG A 41 -1.20 -10.93 -1.73
C ARG A 41 -1.67 -12.21 -2.40
N ASP A 42 -0.96 -12.67 -3.42
CA ASP A 42 -1.40 -13.79 -4.27
C ASP A 42 -0.95 -15.16 -3.73
N THR A 43 0.21 -15.21 -3.09
CA THR A 43 0.80 -16.47 -2.61
C THR A 43 0.63 -16.69 -1.11
N GLY A 44 0.34 -15.64 -0.33
CA GLY A 44 0.31 -15.69 1.13
C GLY A 44 1.71 -15.78 1.78
N THR A 45 2.78 -15.66 0.99
CA THR A 45 4.17 -15.74 1.50
C THR A 45 4.45 -14.58 2.45
N LEU A 46 4.98 -14.87 3.64
CA LEU A 46 5.41 -13.81 4.58
C LEU A 46 6.61 -13.04 4.03
N LEU A 47 6.43 -11.73 3.83
CA LEU A 47 7.46 -10.83 3.31
C LEU A 47 8.18 -10.11 4.45
N TRP A 48 7.43 -9.53 5.39
CA TRP A 48 8.01 -8.90 6.58
C TRP A 48 7.07 -8.96 7.78
N SER A 49 7.63 -8.72 8.96
CA SER A 49 6.85 -8.58 10.19
C SER A 49 7.37 -7.44 11.06
N TRP A 50 6.46 -6.63 11.58
CA TRP A 50 6.73 -5.54 12.52
C TRP A 50 5.99 -5.80 13.82
N LYS A 51 6.67 -5.64 14.96
CA LYS A 51 6.06 -5.76 16.29
C LYS A 51 6.12 -4.41 16.97
N SER A 52 5.00 -3.97 17.55
CA SER A 52 4.93 -2.70 18.26
C SER A 52 6.00 -2.62 19.35
N PRO A 53 6.85 -1.58 19.33
CA PRO A 53 7.87 -1.38 20.37
C PRO A 53 7.27 -1.10 21.76
N LYS A 54 6.09 -0.46 21.83
CA LYS A 54 5.51 0.02 23.09
C LYS A 54 4.10 -0.51 23.38
N GLY A 55 3.28 -0.80 22.37
CA GLY A 55 1.93 -1.35 22.55
C GLY A 55 1.96 -2.85 22.88
N ARG A 56 1.02 -3.29 23.72
CA ARG A 56 0.88 -4.69 24.18
C ARG A 56 -0.53 -5.26 23.99
N SER A 57 -1.47 -4.45 23.52
CA SER A 57 -2.82 -4.89 23.19
C SER A 57 -2.84 -5.88 22.01
N ASN A 58 -3.85 -6.76 22.04
CA ASN A 58 -4.15 -7.68 20.96
C ASN A 58 -4.84 -6.99 19.78
N TYR A 59 -5.36 -5.78 20.00
CA TYR A 59 -6.15 -5.02 19.04
C TYR A 59 -5.32 -3.86 18.50
N LEU A 60 -5.24 -3.77 17.17
CA LEU A 60 -4.63 -2.67 16.44
C LEU A 60 -5.61 -2.19 15.38
N ALA A 61 -5.54 -0.91 15.05
CA ALA A 61 -6.10 -0.40 13.81
C ALA A 61 -4.96 -0.18 12.81
N ILE A 62 -5.18 -0.59 11.56
CA ILE A 62 -4.27 -0.28 10.45
C ILE A 62 -5.04 0.47 9.36
N LEU A 63 -4.34 1.36 8.65
CA LEU A 63 -4.86 2.08 7.49
C LEU A 63 -3.71 2.21 6.48
N VAL A 64 -3.99 1.83 5.24
CA VAL A 64 -3.12 2.13 4.11
C VAL A 64 -3.69 3.34 3.39
N ASP A 65 -2.84 4.34 3.14
CA ASP A 65 -3.17 5.51 2.34
C ASP A 65 -1.93 5.87 1.50
N GLU A 66 -2.13 6.00 0.19
CA GLU A 66 -1.06 6.19 -0.80
C GLU A 66 0.08 5.17 -0.61
N GLU A 67 1.25 5.62 -0.14
CA GLU A 67 2.47 4.84 0.05
C GLU A 67 2.83 4.68 1.54
N GLN A 68 1.86 4.85 2.45
CA GLN A 68 2.08 4.80 3.89
C GLN A 68 1.15 3.81 4.58
N LEU A 69 1.70 3.07 5.54
CA LEU A 69 0.95 2.17 6.41
C LEU A 69 0.90 2.74 7.82
N PHE A 70 -0.26 3.22 8.22
CA PHE A 70 -0.50 3.70 9.58
C PHE A 70 -0.95 2.55 10.47
N VAL A 71 -0.37 2.50 11.67
CA VAL A 71 -0.66 1.49 12.69
C VAL A 71 -0.91 2.18 14.02
N SER A 72 -2.06 1.94 14.63
CA SER A 72 -2.39 2.49 15.94
C SER A 72 -2.69 1.39 16.94
N ILE A 73 -2.09 1.51 18.13
CA ILE A 73 -2.19 0.55 19.23
C ILE A 73 -1.88 1.26 20.55
N ASP A 74 -2.71 1.06 21.58
CA ASP A 74 -2.47 1.56 22.95
C ASP A 74 -1.99 3.03 22.99
N GLY A 75 -2.72 3.95 22.37
CA GLY A 75 -2.34 5.37 22.38
C GLY A 75 -1.00 5.67 21.68
N TYR A 76 -0.49 4.75 20.87
CA TYR A 76 0.67 4.95 20.03
C TYR A 76 0.26 4.85 18.56
N THR A 77 0.75 5.77 17.74
CA THR A 77 0.58 5.72 16.29
C THR A 77 1.94 5.67 15.63
N TYR A 78 2.09 4.76 14.68
CA TYR A 78 3.29 4.57 13.88
C TYR A 78 2.91 4.72 12.41
N CYS A 79 3.84 5.22 11.61
CA CYS A 79 3.82 5.05 10.17
C CYS A 79 4.97 4.13 9.79
N LEU A 80 4.64 3.11 9.02
CA LEU A 80 5.58 2.15 8.49
C LEU A 80 5.68 2.34 6.98
N ASP A 81 6.87 2.12 6.45
CA ASP A 81 7.09 1.82 5.05
C ASP A 81 6.33 0.52 4.72
N PRO A 82 5.36 0.54 3.79
CA PRO A 82 4.57 -0.64 3.45
C PRO A 82 5.39 -1.77 2.84
N ILE A 83 6.46 -1.46 2.10
CA ILE A 83 7.30 -2.43 1.39
C ILE A 83 8.26 -3.12 2.36
N THR A 84 8.83 -2.37 3.30
CA THR A 84 9.90 -2.87 4.18
C THR A 84 9.47 -3.13 5.62
N GLY A 85 8.32 -2.59 6.04
CA GLY A 85 7.83 -2.62 7.42
C GLY A 85 8.65 -1.75 8.38
N ARG A 86 9.56 -0.91 7.87
CA ARG A 86 10.41 -0.03 8.67
C ARG A 86 9.61 1.17 9.17
N GLU A 87 9.82 1.53 10.42
CA GLU A 87 9.20 2.73 11.00
C GLU A 87 9.74 3.99 10.31
N ILE A 88 8.83 4.80 9.76
CA ILE A 88 9.09 6.12 9.19
C ILE A 88 8.96 7.18 10.27
N TRP A 89 7.87 7.14 11.04
CA TRP A 89 7.66 8.04 12.17
C TRP A 89 6.80 7.41 13.27
N PHE A 90 6.85 8.03 14.45
CA PHE A 90 6.13 7.62 15.65
C PHE A 90 5.51 8.81 16.39
N ASN A 91 4.28 8.65 16.86
CA ASN A 91 3.57 9.60 17.71
C ASN A 91 3.04 8.89 18.99
N PRO A 92 3.38 9.38 20.18
CA PRO A 92 2.96 8.76 21.45
C PRO A 92 1.55 9.15 21.94
N LEU A 93 0.78 9.96 21.20
CA LEU A 93 -0.54 10.51 21.58
C LEU A 93 -0.64 10.89 23.08
N LYS A 94 0.41 11.54 23.60
CA LYS A 94 0.54 11.83 25.04
C LYS A 94 -0.69 12.57 25.55
N GLY A 95 -1.29 12.05 26.62
CA GLY A 95 -2.46 12.66 27.26
C GLY A 95 -3.82 12.25 26.68
N HIS A 96 -3.87 11.44 25.61
CA HIS A 96 -5.13 10.99 25.01
C HIS A 96 -5.60 9.60 25.45
N GLY A 97 -4.80 8.89 26.26
CA GLY A 97 -5.16 7.61 26.87
C GLY A 97 -4.96 6.38 25.97
N TYR A 98 -5.41 5.23 26.47
CA TYR A 98 -5.21 3.89 25.88
C TYR A 98 -6.56 3.29 25.47
N GLY A 99 -7.21 3.90 24.47
CA GLY A 99 -8.49 3.43 23.92
C GLY A 99 -8.32 2.47 22.74
N ILE A 100 -9.42 1.89 22.25
CA ILE A 100 -9.44 1.16 20.98
C ILE A 100 -9.37 2.19 19.85
N PRO A 101 -8.29 2.19 19.03
CA PRO A 101 -8.14 3.20 17.99
C PRO A 101 -9.05 2.91 16.80
N SER A 102 -9.44 3.98 16.11
CA SER A 102 -9.96 3.95 14.75
C SER A 102 -9.12 4.94 13.94
N LEU A 103 -8.84 4.61 12.68
CA LEU A 103 -8.03 5.42 11.79
C LEU A 103 -8.89 5.83 10.60
N ALA A 104 -8.79 7.11 10.23
CA ALA A 104 -9.39 7.65 9.03
C ALA A 104 -8.44 8.69 8.43
N THR A 105 -8.36 8.69 7.12
CA THR A 105 -7.74 9.74 6.32
C THR A 105 -8.86 10.45 5.55
N ALA A 106 -8.68 11.74 5.28
CA ALA A 106 -9.66 12.51 4.52
C ALA A 106 -9.48 12.35 3.00
N ASN A 107 -8.65 11.40 2.54
CA ASN A 107 -8.14 11.43 1.18
C ASN A 107 -9.24 11.23 0.12
N PHE A 108 -9.62 12.37 -0.47
CA PHE A 108 -10.36 12.49 -1.72
C PHE A 108 -9.39 12.30 -2.88
N ASN A 109 -8.85 11.10 -3.06
CA ASN A 109 -8.08 10.86 -4.28
C ASN A 109 -9.06 10.69 -5.44
N THR A 110 -9.39 11.83 -6.06
CA THR A 110 -9.98 11.93 -7.38
C THR A 110 -8.98 11.38 -8.39
N GLY A 111 -8.82 10.05 -8.41
CA GLY A 111 -8.31 9.36 -9.59
C GLY A 111 -9.18 9.81 -10.75
N SER A 112 -8.60 10.63 -11.63
CA SER A 112 -9.33 11.59 -12.47
C SER A 112 -10.34 10.98 -13.46
N ALA A 113 -10.47 9.66 -13.55
CA ALA A 113 -11.51 8.99 -14.31
C ALA A 113 -12.84 8.91 -13.54
N ALA A 114 -12.85 8.41 -12.30
CA ALA A 114 -14.11 8.15 -11.58
C ALA A 114 -14.79 9.45 -11.11
N ALA A 115 -13.99 10.43 -10.67
CA ALA A 115 -14.50 11.74 -10.29
C ALA A 115 -14.95 12.56 -11.50
N ALA A 116 -14.18 12.56 -12.60
CA ALA A 116 -14.60 13.22 -13.84
C ALA A 116 -15.83 12.56 -14.45
N GLU A 117 -15.96 11.23 -14.36
CA GLU A 117 -17.13 10.52 -14.87
C GLU A 117 -18.38 10.77 -14.01
N LEU A 118 -18.25 10.87 -12.68
CA LEU A 118 -19.35 11.30 -11.82
C LEU A 118 -19.78 12.74 -12.13
N ILE A 119 -18.83 13.65 -12.30
CA ILE A 119 -19.10 15.04 -12.68
C ILE A 119 -19.75 15.11 -14.08
N ALA A 120 -19.23 14.36 -15.06
CA ALA A 120 -19.74 14.32 -16.42
C ALA A 120 -21.15 13.71 -16.51
N ARG A 121 -21.42 12.64 -15.75
CA ARG A 121 -22.75 12.03 -15.65
C ARG A 121 -23.76 12.99 -15.04
N GLU A 122 -23.36 13.73 -14.02
CA GLU A 122 -24.22 14.72 -13.37
C GLU A 122 -24.52 15.91 -14.30
N LEU A 123 -23.52 16.43 -15.00
CA LEU A 123 -23.71 17.49 -16.00
C LEU A 123 -24.62 17.04 -17.15
N HIS A 124 -24.46 15.82 -17.64
CA HIS A 124 -25.32 15.29 -18.70
C HIS A 124 -26.77 15.09 -18.23
N ARG A 125 -26.97 14.67 -16.97
CA ARG A 125 -28.32 14.60 -16.37
C ARG A 125 -28.99 15.98 -16.35
N GLN A 126 -28.29 16.99 -15.86
CA GLN A 126 -28.81 18.36 -15.78
C GLN A 126 -29.13 18.97 -17.15
N GLN A 127 -28.35 18.65 -18.19
CA GLN A 127 -28.62 19.13 -19.55
C GLN A 127 -29.83 18.46 -20.21
N ARG A 128 -30.10 17.19 -19.90
CA ARG A 128 -31.30 16.48 -20.39
C ARG A 128 -32.57 16.94 -19.70
N ASP A 129 -32.48 17.31 -18.42
CA ASP A 129 -33.63 17.78 -17.64
C ASP A 129 -33.96 19.25 -17.95
N ALA A 130 -33.10 19.97 -18.69
CA ALA A 130 -33.27 21.36 -19.09
C ALA A 130 -33.90 21.54 -20.49
N HIS A 131 -34.34 20.47 -21.15
CA HIS A 131 -34.91 20.46 -22.50
C HIS A 131 -36.23 19.67 -22.53
#